data_AF-A0A6C2YJ90-F1
#
_entry.id   AF-A0A6C2YJ90-F1
#
_cell.length_a   1.000
_cell.length_b   1.000
_cell.length_c   1.000
_cell.angle_alpha   90.00
_cell.angle_beta   90.00
_cell.angle_gamma   90.00
#
_symmetry.space_group_name_H-M   'P 1'
#
loop_
_entity.id
_entity.type
_entity.pdbx_description
1 polymer ?
#
loop_
_entity_poly.entity_id
_entity_poly.type
_entity_poly.pdbx_seq_one_letter_code
_entity_poly.pdbx_strand_id
1 'polypeptide(L)'
;MSELEPFFSTSTSTPRSHPIVRMLHKYQSKPDFANAFVKISVGPVRLGSPQTRFVLGYLNSQNQTIEQKLQLWDATADRSLLQERVRALDEENEIRRFGLGLRAAFQQIERQHSDGFFNSVLIDFVDHSPFAKAEPIQQLRHSITVRPIPNQRHRVEDCRAMIQTVLRDRWQELLHLEYDSETAERILVGALAYYLDQRFSISIRRKLGWSS
;
A
#
# COMPACT_ATOMS: atom_id res chain seq x y z
N MET A 1 -43.86 3.05 -6.09
CA MET A 1 -42.46 3.49 -6.11
C MET A 1 -42.05 3.75 -4.68
N SER A 2 -41.00 3.09 -4.19
CA SER A 2 -40.68 3.02 -2.76
C SER A 2 -39.91 4.26 -2.30
N GLU A 3 -40.34 4.88 -1.20
CA GLU A 3 -39.79 6.10 -0.58
C GLU A 3 -38.34 5.96 -0.06
N LEU A 4 -37.68 4.84 -0.35
CA LEU A 4 -36.34 4.48 0.15
C LEU A 4 -35.24 4.57 -0.91
N GLU A 5 -35.54 4.84 -2.18
CA GLU A 5 -34.53 5.05 -3.23
C GLU A 5 -33.50 6.16 -2.92
N PRO A 6 -33.85 7.29 -2.25
CA PRO A 6 -32.87 8.32 -1.92
C PRO A 6 -31.79 7.86 -0.94
N PHE A 7 -32.07 6.85 -0.10
CA PHE A 7 -31.13 6.32 0.88
C PHE A 7 -30.08 5.37 0.26
N PHE A 8 -30.37 4.83 -0.93
CA PHE A 8 -29.40 4.09 -1.75
C PHE A 8 -28.74 4.97 -2.81
N SER A 9 -29.20 6.23 -2.92
CA SER A 9 -28.65 7.26 -3.80
C SER A 9 -27.66 8.18 -3.09
N THR A 10 -27.24 7.85 -1.85
CA THR A 10 -26.05 8.48 -1.27
C THR A 10 -24.85 8.00 -2.06
N SER A 11 -24.52 8.78 -3.09
CA SER A 11 -23.24 8.84 -3.75
C SER A 11 -22.14 8.63 -2.71
N THR A 12 -21.63 7.40 -2.61
CA THR A 12 -20.33 7.13 -2.02
C THR A 12 -19.41 8.11 -2.70
N SER A 13 -18.89 9.09 -1.95
CA SER A 13 -18.06 10.19 -2.45
C SER A 13 -17.26 9.69 -3.64
N THR A 14 -17.63 10.10 -4.85
CA THR A 14 -16.85 9.75 -6.02
C THR A 14 -15.43 10.20 -5.71
N PRO A 15 -14.41 9.34 -5.77
CA PRO A 15 -13.05 9.67 -5.36
C PRO A 15 -12.45 10.93 -6.03
N ARG A 16 -13.10 11.43 -7.09
CA ARG A 16 -12.95 12.78 -7.65
C ARG A 16 -13.14 13.94 -6.65
N SER A 17 -13.72 13.74 -5.47
CA SER A 17 -13.98 14.82 -4.50
C SER A 17 -12.85 15.04 -3.49
N HIS A 18 -11.82 14.17 -3.45
CA HIS A 18 -10.75 14.32 -2.46
C HIS A 18 -10.01 15.66 -2.66
N PRO A 19 -9.68 16.42 -1.60
CA PRO A 19 -8.94 17.68 -1.73
C PRO A 19 -7.65 17.57 -2.55
N ILE A 20 -7.00 16.40 -2.51
CA ILE A 20 -5.78 16.15 -3.28
C ILE A 20 -6.00 16.13 -4.78
N VAL A 21 -7.12 15.56 -5.25
CA VAL A 21 -7.46 15.49 -6.67
C VAL A 21 -7.81 16.88 -7.19
N ARG A 22 -8.57 17.65 -6.40
CA ARG A 22 -8.86 19.06 -6.71
C ARG A 22 -7.59 19.89 -6.85
N MET A 23 -6.60 19.64 -5.98
CA MET A 23 -5.29 20.27 -6.11
C MET A 23 -4.58 19.81 -7.37
N LEU A 24 -4.50 18.51 -7.63
CA LEU A 24 -3.88 17.97 -8.84
C LEU A 24 -4.45 18.61 -10.11
N HIS A 25 -5.78 18.65 -10.23
CA HIS A 25 -6.47 19.24 -11.39
C HIS A 25 -6.16 20.75 -11.52
N LYS A 26 -6.03 21.47 -10.40
CA LYS A 26 -5.61 22.88 -10.41
C LYS A 26 -4.19 23.07 -10.95
N TYR A 27 -3.27 22.12 -10.72
CA TYR A 27 -1.92 22.20 -11.31
C TYR A 27 -1.90 21.74 -12.76
N GLN A 28 -2.68 20.72 -13.10
CA GLN A 28 -2.83 20.25 -14.49
C GLN A 28 -3.36 21.33 -15.43
N SER A 29 -4.13 22.29 -14.92
CA SER A 29 -4.60 23.44 -15.72
C SER A 29 -3.53 24.51 -15.95
N LYS A 30 -2.33 24.41 -15.36
CA LYS A 30 -1.26 25.38 -15.58
C LYS A 30 -0.49 25.06 -16.88
N PRO A 31 -0.10 26.06 -17.67
CA PRO A 31 0.54 25.85 -18.98
C PRO A 31 1.93 25.24 -18.88
N ASP A 32 2.60 25.36 -17.73
CA ASP A 32 3.93 24.82 -17.47
C ASP A 32 3.88 23.40 -16.92
N PHE A 33 2.71 22.83 -16.60
CA PHE A 33 2.59 21.49 -16.03
C PHE A 33 2.90 20.40 -17.06
N ALA A 34 3.72 19.43 -16.66
CA ALA A 34 3.97 18.22 -17.43
C ALA A 34 3.53 16.94 -16.71
N ASN A 35 3.88 16.80 -15.42
CA ASN A 35 3.57 15.58 -14.68
C ASN A 35 3.44 15.82 -13.17
N ALA A 36 2.82 14.89 -12.46
CA ALA A 36 2.80 14.84 -11.01
C ALA A 36 3.46 13.54 -10.50
N PHE A 37 4.05 13.59 -9.32
CA PHE A 37 4.63 12.41 -8.68
C PHE A 37 4.38 12.41 -7.17
N VAL A 38 4.43 11.22 -6.60
CA VAL A 38 4.35 11.00 -5.15
C VAL A 38 5.70 10.56 -4.61
N LYS A 39 6.16 11.18 -3.52
CA LYS A 39 7.31 10.68 -2.75
C LYS A 39 6.87 10.34 -1.33
N ILE A 40 7.16 9.13 -0.89
CA ILE A 40 6.84 8.68 0.47
C ILE A 40 7.96 9.14 1.42
N SER A 41 7.58 9.93 2.41
CA SER A 41 8.46 10.39 3.48
C SER A 41 7.97 9.84 4.81
N VAL A 42 8.85 9.10 5.50
CA VAL A 42 8.60 8.66 6.87
C VAL A 42 9.29 9.66 7.80
N GLY A 43 8.49 10.42 8.56
CA GLY A 43 9.05 11.37 9.52
C GLY A 43 9.83 10.68 10.65
N PRO A 44 10.76 11.40 11.31
CA PRO A 44 11.45 10.86 12.48
C PRO A 44 10.45 10.51 13.59
N VAL A 45 10.69 9.40 14.27
CA VAL A 45 9.92 9.01 15.47
C VAL A 45 10.21 10.03 16.57
N ARG A 46 9.29 10.96 16.82
CA ARG A 46 9.34 11.87 17.98
C ARG A 46 8.09 11.60 18.80
N LEU A 47 8.26 11.10 20.04
CA LEU A 47 7.21 10.90 21.07
C LEU A 47 5.84 10.53 20.46
N GLY A 48 5.76 9.35 19.85
CA GLY A 48 4.56 8.86 19.15
C GLY A 48 4.91 7.93 17.97
N SER A 49 3.89 7.44 17.27
CA SER A 49 4.08 6.64 16.06
C SER A 49 4.61 7.49 14.91
N PRO A 50 5.57 7.00 14.10
CA PRO A 50 6.04 7.72 12.93
C PRO A 50 4.87 8.04 12.00
N GLN A 51 4.67 9.32 11.69
CA GLN A 51 3.68 9.75 10.72
C GLN A 51 4.26 9.58 9.32
N THR A 52 3.68 8.66 8.56
CA THR A 52 3.94 8.55 7.14
C THR A 52 3.28 9.72 6.40
N ARG A 53 4.02 10.37 5.52
CA ARG A 53 3.57 11.49 4.70
C ARG A 53 3.85 11.17 3.24
N PHE A 54 3.03 11.70 2.35
CA PHE A 54 3.44 11.84 0.95
C PHE A 54 3.79 13.30 0.66
N VAL A 55 4.79 13.47 -0.18
CA VAL A 55 5.09 14.72 -0.87
C VAL A 55 4.52 14.58 -2.26
N LEU A 56 3.48 15.34 -2.57
CA LEU A 56 2.93 15.46 -3.92
C LEU A 56 3.72 16.56 -4.64
N GLY A 57 4.52 16.17 -5.61
CA GLY A 57 5.32 17.07 -6.44
C GLY A 57 4.71 17.25 -7.82
N TYR A 58 4.91 18.42 -8.40
CA TYR A 58 4.50 18.75 -9.77
C TYR A 58 5.73 19.15 -10.58
N LEU A 59 5.84 18.64 -11.79
CA LEU A 59 6.97 18.82 -12.68
C LEU A 59 6.56 19.65 -13.89
N ASN A 60 7.46 20.50 -14.37
CA ASN A 60 7.29 21.22 -15.63
C ASN A 60 7.80 20.41 -16.82
N SER A 61 7.65 20.96 -18.03
CA SER A 61 8.11 20.33 -19.27
C SER A 61 9.63 20.12 -19.33
N GLN A 62 10.40 20.85 -18.52
CA GLN A 62 11.85 20.66 -18.33
C GLN A 62 12.18 19.68 -17.19
N ASN A 63 11.18 18.95 -16.68
CA ASN A 63 11.31 18.00 -15.57
C ASN A 63 11.81 18.64 -14.25
N GLN A 64 11.59 19.94 -14.08
CA GLN A 64 11.91 20.67 -12.86
C GLN A 64 10.69 20.72 -11.95
N THR A 65 10.91 20.62 -10.64
CA THR A 65 9.83 20.71 -9.66
C THR A 65 9.29 22.13 -9.58
N ILE A 66 8.02 22.31 -9.94
CA ILE A 66 7.29 23.58 -9.84
C ILE A 66 6.88 23.82 -8.38
N GLU A 67 6.32 22.78 -7.74
CA GLU A 67 5.84 22.87 -6.36
C GLU A 67 5.82 21.49 -5.71
N GLN A 68 5.95 21.47 -4.39
CA GLN A 68 5.77 20.28 -3.57
C GLN A 68 4.84 20.58 -2.40
N LYS A 69 3.89 19.69 -2.16
CA LYS A 69 3.00 19.77 -0.99
C LYS A 69 3.19 18.54 -0.12
N LEU A 70 3.50 18.78 1.15
CA LEU A 70 3.55 17.76 2.17
C LEU A 70 2.15 17.51 2.73
N GLN A 71 1.73 16.25 2.77
CA GLN A 71 0.45 15.86 3.35
C GLN A 71 0.60 14.53 4.10
N LEU A 72 -0.22 14.34 5.13
CA LEU A 72 -0.31 13.06 5.84
C LEU A 72 -0.76 11.96 4.87
N TRP A 73 -0.13 10.80 4.96
CA TRP A 73 -0.57 9.66 4.17
C TRP A 73 -1.88 9.13 4.73
N ASP A 74 -2.87 8.96 3.86
CA ASP A 74 -4.10 8.25 4.12
C ASP A 74 -4.51 7.43 2.89
N ALA A 75 -5.18 6.30 3.13
CA ALA A 75 -5.51 5.35 2.08
C ALA A 75 -6.49 5.90 1.03
N THR A 76 -7.33 6.86 1.41
CA THR A 76 -8.33 7.46 0.52
C THR A 76 -7.66 8.42 -0.46
N ALA A 77 -6.75 9.28 0.03
CA ALA A 77 -5.93 10.14 -0.80
C ALA A 77 -5.06 9.32 -1.77
N ASP A 78 -4.42 8.27 -1.26
CA ASP A 78 -3.55 7.40 -2.06
C ASP A 78 -4.32 6.72 -3.20
N ARG A 79 -5.49 6.14 -2.88
CA ARG A 79 -6.39 5.56 -3.89
C ARG A 79 -6.85 6.58 -4.93
N SER A 80 -7.14 7.81 -4.50
CA SER A 80 -7.53 8.87 -5.42
C SER A 80 -6.39 9.23 -6.38
N LEU A 81 -5.14 9.28 -5.89
CA LEU A 81 -3.96 9.51 -6.72
C LEU A 81 -3.67 8.36 -7.70
N LEU A 82 -3.91 7.11 -7.29
CA LEU A 82 -3.78 5.94 -8.17
C LEU A 82 -4.77 6.00 -9.34
N GLN A 83 -6.00 6.45 -9.08
CA GLN A 83 -7.03 6.62 -10.13
C GLN A 83 -6.70 7.73 -11.12
N GLU A 84 -6.02 8.78 -10.65
CA GLU A 84 -5.48 9.84 -11.50
C GLU A 84 -4.12 9.46 -12.13
N ARG A 85 -3.74 8.17 -12.04
CA ARG A 85 -2.49 7.59 -12.58
C ARG A 85 -1.21 8.28 -12.14
N VAL A 86 -1.22 8.90 -10.96
CA VAL A 86 -0.02 9.53 -10.40
C VAL A 86 0.91 8.43 -9.89
N ARG A 87 2.07 8.29 -10.52
CA ARG A 87 3.15 7.39 -10.09
C ARG A 87 3.96 7.99 -8.95
N ALA A 88 4.67 7.16 -8.22
CA ALA A 88 5.70 7.60 -7.31
C ALA A 88 6.95 8.07 -8.08
N LEU A 89 7.83 8.77 -7.37
CA LEU A 89 9.06 9.34 -7.93
C LEU A 89 9.99 8.28 -8.54
N ASP A 90 10.07 7.12 -7.90
CA ASP A 90 10.95 6.01 -8.25
C ASP A 90 10.37 4.69 -7.72
N GLU A 91 10.97 3.57 -8.15
CA GLU A 91 10.53 2.22 -7.78
C GLU A 91 10.54 1.98 -6.27
N GLU A 92 11.53 2.52 -5.54
CA GLU A 92 11.61 2.38 -4.09
C GLU A 92 10.44 3.11 -3.39
N ASN A 93 10.07 4.29 -3.87
CA ASN A 93 8.90 5.01 -3.37
C ASN A 93 7.59 4.30 -3.74
N GLU A 94 7.50 3.66 -4.90
CA GLU A 94 6.33 2.86 -5.28
C GLU A 94 6.18 1.64 -4.37
N ILE A 95 7.29 0.94 -4.09
CA ILE A 95 7.35 -0.17 -3.12
C ILE A 95 6.81 0.28 -1.75
N ARG A 96 7.28 1.41 -1.23
CA ARG A 96 6.83 1.94 0.06
C ARG A 96 5.35 2.32 0.02
N ARG A 97 4.91 2.99 -1.05
CA ARG A 97 3.52 3.42 -1.25
C ARG A 97 2.58 2.22 -1.25
N PHE A 98 2.88 1.22 -2.08
CA PHE A 98 2.08 -0.01 -2.15
C PHE A 98 2.16 -0.83 -0.86
N GLY A 99 3.28 -0.82 -0.14
CA GLY A 99 3.37 -1.44 1.18
C GLY A 99 2.46 -0.80 2.23
N LEU A 100 2.29 0.52 2.20
CA LEU A 100 1.30 1.23 3.02
C LEU A 100 -0.13 0.91 2.58
N GLY A 101 -0.36 0.82 1.28
CA GLY A 101 -1.64 0.37 0.70
C GLY A 101 -2.03 -1.03 1.16
N LEU A 102 -1.08 -1.98 1.15
CA LEU A 102 -1.25 -3.33 1.70
C LEU A 102 -1.62 -3.28 3.18
N ARG A 103 -0.90 -2.47 3.98
CA ARG A 103 -1.23 -2.27 5.39
C ARG A 103 -2.68 -1.82 5.59
N ALA A 104 -3.14 -0.83 4.84
CA ALA A 104 -4.52 -0.37 4.95
C ALA A 104 -5.55 -1.40 4.48
N ALA A 105 -5.26 -2.14 3.40
CA ALA A 105 -6.15 -3.17 2.87
C ALA A 105 -6.28 -4.38 3.81
N PHE A 106 -5.17 -4.81 4.42
CA PHE A 106 -5.16 -5.96 5.33
C PHE A 106 -5.83 -5.69 6.69
N GLN A 107 -5.95 -4.43 7.13
CA GLN A 107 -6.65 -4.08 8.38
C GLN A 107 -8.07 -4.65 8.46
N GLN A 108 -8.78 -4.76 7.33
CA GLN A 108 -10.12 -5.36 7.33
C GLN A 108 -10.07 -6.86 7.65
N ILE A 109 -9.11 -7.58 7.06
CA ILE A 109 -8.91 -9.02 7.29
C ILE A 109 -8.49 -9.27 8.74
N GLU A 110 -7.57 -8.44 9.25
CA GLU A 110 -7.10 -8.49 10.65
C GLU A 110 -8.27 -8.36 11.65
N ARG A 111 -9.21 -7.44 11.39
CA ARG A 111 -10.41 -7.25 12.23
C ARG A 111 -11.34 -8.46 12.18
N GLN A 112 -11.48 -9.12 11.04
CA GLN A 112 -12.38 -10.27 10.86
C GLN A 112 -11.81 -11.56 11.45
N HIS A 113 -10.50 -11.79 11.33
CA HIS A 113 -9.88 -13.06 11.69
C HIS A 113 -9.02 -13.04 12.96
N SER A 114 -8.81 -11.88 13.58
CA SER A 114 -7.82 -11.61 14.62
C SER A 114 -6.38 -11.56 14.12
N ASP A 115 -5.58 -10.72 14.79
CA ASP A 115 -4.19 -10.41 14.47
C ASP A 115 -3.29 -11.66 14.34
N GLY A 116 -3.33 -12.54 15.34
CA GLY A 116 -2.48 -13.73 15.40
C GLY A 116 -2.84 -14.77 14.34
N PHE A 117 -4.13 -15.00 14.10
CA PHE A 117 -4.58 -15.92 13.07
C PHE A 117 -4.24 -15.40 11.67
N PHE A 118 -4.49 -14.10 11.42
CA PHE A 118 -4.13 -13.46 10.16
C PHE A 118 -2.62 -13.59 9.88
N ASN A 119 -1.77 -13.33 10.86
CA ASN A 119 -0.31 -13.47 10.71
C ASN A 119 0.08 -14.90 10.32
N SER A 120 -0.49 -15.91 10.97
CA SER A 120 -0.20 -17.31 10.66
C SER A 120 -0.63 -17.68 9.24
N VAL A 121 -1.84 -17.29 8.82
CA VAL A 121 -2.34 -17.55 7.47
C VAL A 121 -1.57 -16.77 6.41
N LEU A 122 -1.16 -15.53 6.70
CA LEU A 122 -0.36 -14.73 5.78
C LEU A 122 1.01 -15.37 5.52
N ILE A 123 1.72 -15.78 6.57
CA ILE A 123 3.03 -16.41 6.39
C ILE A 123 2.91 -17.75 5.67
N ASP A 124 1.92 -18.56 6.02
CA ASP A 124 1.62 -19.80 5.32
C ASP A 124 1.26 -19.57 3.85
N PHE A 125 0.48 -18.53 3.54
CA PHE A 125 0.20 -18.14 2.15
C PHE A 125 1.49 -17.75 1.41
N VAL A 126 2.35 -16.93 2.03
CA VAL A 126 3.61 -16.50 1.43
C VAL A 126 4.51 -17.70 1.16
N ASP A 127 4.67 -18.60 2.13
CA ASP A 127 5.53 -19.79 2.05
C ASP A 127 5.10 -20.77 0.94
N HIS A 128 3.80 -20.85 0.65
CA HIS A 128 3.24 -21.74 -0.38
C HIS A 128 2.92 -21.04 -1.71
N SER A 129 3.42 -19.82 -1.90
CA SER A 129 3.22 -19.00 -3.11
C SER A 129 4.54 -18.75 -3.85
N PRO A 130 4.50 -18.18 -5.07
CA PRO A 130 5.71 -17.74 -5.76
C PRO A 130 6.56 -16.73 -4.95
N PHE A 131 5.96 -15.98 -4.01
CA PHE A 131 6.67 -15.01 -3.16
C PHE A 131 7.74 -15.66 -2.28
N ALA A 132 7.63 -16.95 -1.94
CA ALA A 132 8.62 -17.65 -1.12
C ALA A 132 10.02 -17.69 -1.75
N LYS A 133 10.11 -17.58 -3.08
CA LYS A 133 11.38 -17.60 -3.81
C LYS A 133 11.98 -16.21 -4.00
N ALA A 134 11.23 -15.16 -3.71
CA ALA A 134 11.68 -13.80 -3.90
C ALA A 134 12.70 -13.40 -2.83
N GLU A 135 13.84 -12.90 -3.26
CA GLU A 135 14.99 -12.59 -2.39
C GLU A 135 14.63 -11.63 -1.24
N PRO A 136 13.87 -10.53 -1.45
CA PRO A 136 13.45 -9.64 -0.35
C PRO A 136 12.59 -10.34 0.72
N ILE A 137 11.80 -11.35 0.33
CA ILE A 137 10.95 -12.11 1.25
C ILE A 137 11.78 -13.13 2.04
N GLN A 138 12.69 -13.84 1.35
CA GLN A 138 13.59 -14.82 1.99
C GLN A 138 14.45 -14.18 3.08
N GLN A 139 15.00 -13.00 2.83
CA GLN A 139 15.79 -12.24 3.80
C GLN A 139 15.02 -11.93 5.10
N LEU A 140 13.70 -11.76 5.01
CA LEU A 140 12.85 -11.46 6.18
C LEU A 140 12.35 -12.73 6.86
N ARG A 141 12.14 -13.81 6.10
CA ARG A 141 11.45 -15.01 6.56
C ARG A 141 12.08 -15.65 7.80
N HIS A 142 13.41 -15.64 7.88
CA HIS A 142 14.16 -16.18 9.03
C HIS A 142 13.89 -15.43 10.34
N SER A 143 13.48 -14.15 10.26
CA SER A 143 13.20 -13.31 11.43
C SER A 143 11.72 -13.32 11.85
N ILE A 144 10.89 -14.13 11.18
CA ILE A 144 9.44 -14.23 11.39
C ILE A 144 9.09 -15.58 12.00
N THR A 145 8.56 -15.54 13.21
CA THR A 145 7.96 -16.69 13.89
C THR A 145 6.49 -16.41 14.14
N VAL A 146 5.62 -17.29 13.64
CA VAL A 146 4.18 -17.23 13.84
C VAL A 146 3.69 -18.48 14.55
N ARG A 147 2.51 -18.39 15.17
CA ARG A 147 1.88 -19.56 15.79
C ARG A 147 1.41 -20.54 14.71
N PRO A 148 1.35 -21.85 15.00
CA PRO A 148 0.73 -22.80 14.10
C PRO A 148 -0.72 -22.40 13.78
N ILE A 149 -1.14 -22.64 12.54
CA ILE A 149 -2.52 -22.40 12.13
C ILE A 149 -3.43 -23.41 12.86
N PRO A 150 -4.49 -22.97 13.55
CA PRO A 150 -5.42 -23.89 14.18
C PRO A 150 -6.17 -24.72 13.13
N ASN A 151 -6.61 -25.92 13.49
CA ASN A 151 -7.33 -26.83 12.59
C ASN A 151 -8.76 -26.33 12.31
N GLN A 152 -8.88 -25.28 11.50
CA GLN A 152 -10.12 -24.59 11.13
C GLN A 152 -10.12 -24.29 9.62
N ARG A 153 -10.08 -25.34 8.81
CA ARG A 153 -9.86 -25.29 7.35
C ARG A 153 -10.66 -24.20 6.64
N HIS A 154 -11.97 -24.12 6.87
CA HIS A 154 -12.83 -23.11 6.23
C HIS A 154 -12.41 -21.66 6.53
N ARG A 155 -12.02 -21.35 7.76
CA ARG A 155 -11.58 -20.00 8.13
C ARG A 155 -10.21 -19.66 7.55
N VAL A 156 -9.36 -20.68 7.36
CA VAL A 156 -8.04 -20.53 6.74
C VAL A 156 -8.21 -20.23 5.25
N GLU A 157 -9.04 -21.01 4.56
CA GLU A 157 -9.34 -20.82 3.14
C GLU A 157 -9.97 -19.45 2.87
N ASP A 158 -10.91 -19.01 3.71
CA ASP A 158 -11.55 -17.69 3.63
C ASP A 158 -10.52 -16.54 3.78
N CYS A 159 -9.74 -16.56 4.87
CA CYS A 159 -8.69 -15.56 5.10
C CYS A 159 -7.66 -15.55 3.95
N ARG A 160 -7.27 -16.72 3.44
CA ARG A 160 -6.35 -16.86 2.30
C ARG A 160 -6.92 -16.24 1.03
N ALA A 161 -8.20 -16.47 0.73
CA ALA A 161 -8.88 -15.89 -0.42
C ALA A 161 -8.94 -14.35 -0.35
N MET A 162 -9.14 -13.81 0.85
CA MET A 162 -9.09 -12.36 1.08
C MET A 162 -7.69 -11.79 0.85
N ILE A 163 -6.64 -12.44 1.37
CA ILE A 163 -5.24 -12.04 1.14
C ILE A 163 -4.92 -12.04 -0.36
N GLN A 164 -5.29 -13.11 -1.06
CA GLN A 164 -5.10 -13.23 -2.51
C GLN A 164 -5.82 -12.13 -3.28
N THR A 165 -7.04 -11.78 -2.86
CA THR A 165 -7.81 -10.68 -3.46
C THR A 165 -7.10 -9.35 -3.30
N VAL A 166 -6.62 -9.01 -2.10
CA VAL A 166 -5.86 -7.77 -1.87
C VAL A 166 -4.62 -7.69 -2.75
N LEU A 167 -3.84 -8.77 -2.84
CA LEU A 167 -2.62 -8.80 -3.67
C LEU A 167 -2.93 -8.68 -5.16
N ARG A 168 -3.97 -9.36 -5.64
CA ARG A 168 -4.45 -9.25 -7.02
C ARG A 168 -4.90 -7.82 -7.32
N ASP A 169 -5.62 -7.18 -6.41
CA ASP A 169 -6.11 -5.81 -6.63
C ASP A 169 -4.93 -4.82 -6.68
N ARG A 170 -3.90 -4.99 -5.83
CA ARG A 170 -2.66 -4.20 -5.92
C ARG A 170 -1.93 -4.42 -7.25
N TRP A 171 -1.85 -5.66 -7.72
CA TRP A 171 -1.28 -5.97 -9.01
C TRP A 171 -2.00 -5.23 -10.16
N GLN A 172 -3.33 -5.25 -10.16
CA GLN A 172 -4.12 -4.56 -11.19
C GLN A 172 -3.93 -3.04 -11.16
N GLU A 173 -3.77 -2.46 -9.97
CA GLU A 173 -3.44 -1.04 -9.84
C GLU A 173 -2.07 -0.70 -10.43
N LEU A 174 -1.05 -1.55 -10.25
CA LEU A 174 0.26 -1.35 -10.87
C LEU A 174 0.19 -1.40 -12.40
N LEU A 175 -0.59 -2.34 -12.95
CA LEU A 175 -0.83 -2.38 -14.39
C LEU A 175 -1.61 -1.16 -14.89
N HIS A 176 -2.56 -0.64 -14.09
CA HIS A 176 -3.29 0.58 -14.42
C HIS A 176 -2.41 1.83 -14.43
N LEU A 177 -1.35 1.84 -13.62
CA LEU A 177 -0.30 2.84 -13.68
C LEU A 177 0.62 2.68 -14.89
N GLU A 178 0.38 1.71 -15.76
CA GLU A 178 1.15 1.41 -16.98
C GLU A 178 2.59 0.95 -16.68
N TYR A 179 2.80 0.26 -15.56
CA TYR A 179 4.02 -0.55 -15.37
C TYR A 179 3.92 -1.83 -16.19
N ASP A 180 5.04 -2.26 -16.78
CA ASP A 180 5.14 -3.58 -17.37
C ASP A 180 5.07 -4.67 -16.29
N SER A 181 4.81 -5.91 -16.72
CA SER A 181 4.60 -7.04 -15.81
C SER A 181 5.82 -7.31 -14.91
N GLU A 182 7.05 -7.15 -15.42
CA GLU A 182 8.25 -7.43 -14.64
C GLU A 182 8.42 -6.36 -13.53
N THR A 183 8.28 -5.09 -13.90
CA THR A 183 8.37 -3.98 -12.93
C THR A 183 7.24 -4.04 -11.91
N ALA A 184 6.01 -4.36 -12.32
CA ALA A 184 4.88 -4.55 -11.41
C ALA A 184 5.13 -5.69 -10.41
N GLU A 185 5.76 -6.78 -10.85
CA GLU A 185 6.14 -7.90 -9.98
C GLU A 185 7.17 -7.48 -8.94
N ARG A 186 8.25 -6.82 -9.36
CA ARG A 186 9.27 -6.31 -8.42
C ARG A 186 8.66 -5.36 -7.38
N ILE A 187 7.79 -4.43 -7.81
CA ILE A 187 7.13 -3.49 -6.90
C ILE A 187 6.23 -4.23 -5.91
N LEU A 188 5.41 -5.19 -6.36
CA LEU A 188 4.49 -5.91 -5.48
C LEU A 188 5.24 -6.79 -4.48
N VAL A 189 6.28 -7.49 -4.92
CA VAL A 189 7.18 -8.28 -4.06
C VAL A 189 7.84 -7.38 -3.02
N GLY A 190 8.41 -6.26 -3.45
CA GLY A 190 9.04 -5.28 -2.56
C GLY A 190 8.04 -4.68 -1.56
N ALA A 191 6.82 -4.37 -2.01
CA ALA A 191 5.75 -3.85 -1.17
C ALA A 191 5.31 -4.85 -0.10
N LEU A 192 5.20 -6.14 -0.46
CA LEU A 192 4.90 -7.22 0.48
C LEU A 192 6.04 -7.39 1.49
N ALA A 193 7.29 -7.36 1.05
CA ALA A 193 8.46 -7.41 1.94
C ALA A 193 8.48 -6.21 2.90
N TYR A 194 8.24 -4.99 2.39
CA TYR A 194 8.11 -3.79 3.21
C TYR A 194 6.99 -3.92 4.25
N TYR A 195 5.82 -4.43 3.85
CA TYR A 195 4.72 -4.70 4.78
C TYR A 195 5.12 -5.70 5.87
N LEU A 196 5.74 -6.83 5.51
CA LEU A 196 6.18 -7.86 6.46
C LEU A 196 7.24 -7.31 7.43
N ASP A 197 8.21 -6.54 6.94
CA ASP A 197 9.22 -5.89 7.79
C ASP A 197 8.58 -5.00 8.86
N GLN A 198 7.64 -4.14 8.46
CA GLN A 198 6.92 -3.25 9.37
C GLN A 198 6.05 -4.04 10.34
N ARG A 199 5.32 -5.04 9.82
CA ARG A 199 4.36 -5.85 10.58
C ARG A 199 5.03 -6.64 11.71
N PHE A 200 6.19 -7.22 11.43
CA PHE A 200 6.97 -8.00 12.40
C PHE A 200 8.12 -7.20 13.02
N SER A 201 8.17 -5.87 12.81
CA SER A 201 9.21 -4.98 13.33
C SER A 201 10.65 -5.48 13.09
N ILE A 202 10.94 -6.08 11.93
CA ILE A 202 12.19 -6.83 11.70
C ILE A 202 13.39 -5.89 11.69
N SER A 203 13.37 -4.86 10.84
CA SER A 203 14.45 -3.86 10.76
C SER A 203 14.66 -3.10 12.06
N ILE A 204 13.60 -2.86 12.83
CA ILE A 204 13.69 -2.24 14.16
C ILE A 204 14.41 -3.17 15.13
N ARG A 205 14.03 -4.46 15.19
CA ARG A 205 14.68 -5.46 16.04
C ARG A 205 16.16 -5.65 15.67
N ARG A 206 16.50 -5.68 14.39
CA ARG A 206 17.90 -5.75 13.91
C ARG A 206 18.73 -4.55 14.38
N LYS A 207 18.20 -3.33 14.26
CA LYS A 207 18.89 -2.10 14.72
C LYS A 207 19.11 -2.05 16.23
N LEU A 208 18.24 -2.72 17.00
CA LEU A 208 18.34 -2.83 18.46
C LEU A 208 19.21 -4.02 18.91
N GLY A 209 19.75 -4.83 17.98
CA GLY A 209 20.58 -5.99 18.28
C GLY A 209 19.81 -7.22 18.77
N TRP A 210 18.50 -7.29 18.52
CA TRP A 210 17.61 -8.37 19.02
C TRP A 210 17.40 -9.52 18.03
N SER A 211 18.18 -9.56 16.94
CA SER A 211 18.13 -10.64 15.95
C SER A 211 19.23 -11.67 16.26
N SER A 212 18.87 -12.71 16.98
CA SER A 212 19.58 -14.01 17.06
C SER A 212 18.90 -15.01 16.13
#